data_AF-A0A7J7ER14-F1
#
_entry.id   AF-A0A7J7ER14-F1
#
_cell.length_a   1.000
_cell.length_b   1.000
_cell.length_c   1.000
_cell.angle_alpha   90.00
_cell.angle_beta   90.00
_cell.angle_gamma   90.00
#
_symmetry.space_group_name_H-M   'P 1'
#
loop_
_entity.id
_entity.type
_entity.pdbx_description
1 polymer ?
#
loop_
_entity_poly.entity_id
_entity_poly.type
_entity_poly.pdbx_seq_one_letter_code
_entity_poly.pdbx_strand_id
1 'polypeptide(L)' 'VLENYSDAPMTPKQILQVIEAEGLKEMSGTSPLACLNAMLHSNSRGGEGLFYKLPGRISLFTLK' A
#
# COMPACT_ATOMS: atom_id res chain seq x y z
N VAL A 1 -3.88 6.70 -4.59
CA VAL A 1 -2.42 6.67 -4.28
C VAL A 1 -1.66 5.92 -5.36
N LEU A 2 -1.55 4.58 -5.35
CA LEU A 2 -0.68 3.87 -6.29
C LEU A 2 -1.00 4.11 -7.78
N GLU A 3 -2.26 4.43 -8.12
CA GLU A 3 -2.65 4.82 -9.49
C GLU A 3 -1.94 6.10 -9.96
N ASN A 4 -1.67 7.02 -9.03
CA ASN A 4 -0.97 8.28 -9.28
C ASN A 4 0.57 8.14 -9.23
N TYR A 5 1.07 6.95 -8.85
CA TYR A 5 2.50 6.63 -8.73
C TYR A 5 2.82 5.30 -9.44
N SER A 6 2.20 5.05 -10.60
CA SER A 6 2.30 3.78 -11.35
C SER A 6 3.74 3.35 -11.66
N ASP A 7 4.63 4.32 -11.79
CA ASP A 7 6.01 4.11 -12.24
C ASP A 7 6.96 3.85 -11.06
N ALA A 8 6.46 3.97 -9.82
CA ALA A 8 7.25 3.94 -8.60
C ALA A 8 6.58 3.03 -7.55
N PRO A 9 7.08 1.80 -7.35
CA PRO A 9 6.66 0.94 -6.26
C PRO A 9 6.87 1.63 -4.90
N MET A 10 5.90 1.53 -4.01
CA MET A 10 5.91 2.22 -2.72
C MET A 10 5.85 1.24 -1.55
N THR A 11 6.48 1.61 -0.44
CA THR A 11 6.31 0.92 0.84
C THR A 11 4.98 1.29 1.50
N PRO A 12 4.43 0.45 2.40
CA PRO A 12 3.26 0.81 3.20
C PRO A 12 3.43 2.16 3.92
N LYS A 13 4.64 2.48 4.38
CA LYS A 13 4.92 3.77 5.05
C LYS A 13 4.76 4.95 4.09
N GLN A 14 5.30 4.85 2.87
CA GLN A 14 5.15 5.91 1.86
C GLN A 14 3.70 6.07 1.42
N ILE A 15 2.98 4.96 1.22
CA ILE A 15 1.54 4.99 0.88
C ILE A 15 0.75 5.68 1.99
N LEU A 16 1.02 5.32 3.25
CA LEU A 16 0.38 5.93 4.41
C LEU A 16 0.62 7.44 4.47
N GLN A 17 1.86 7.89 4.25
CA GLN A 17 2.21 9.31 4.25
C GLN A 17 1.42 10.10 3.20
N VAL A 18 1.21 9.53 2.01
CA VAL A 18 0.38 10.19 0.98
C VAL A 18 -1.08 10.25 1.41
N ILE A 19 -1.63 9.17 1.96
CA ILE A 19 -3.02 9.14 2.47
C ILE A 19 -3.23 10.23 3.53
N GLU A 20 -2.28 10.38 4.46
CA GLU A 20 -2.32 11.38 5.52
C GLU A 20 -2.16 12.80 4.96
N ALA A 21 -1.16 13.03 4.10
CA ALA A 21 -0.86 14.35 3.56
C ALA A 21 -1.96 14.90 2.65
N GLU A 22 -2.61 14.02 1.88
CA GLU A 22 -3.71 14.38 0.98
C GLU A 22 -5.09 14.30 1.66
N GLY A 23 -5.17 13.86 2.92
CA GLY A 23 -6.44 13.73 3.64
C GLY A 23 -7.40 12.72 3.01
N LEU A 24 -6.89 11.70 2.32
CA LEU A 24 -7.70 10.75 1.53
C LEU A 24 -8.56 9.82 2.40
N LYS A 25 -8.16 9.61 3.66
CA LYS A 25 -8.89 8.78 4.62
C LYS A 25 -8.61 9.23 6.04
N GLU A 26 -9.64 9.21 6.88
CA GLU A 26 -9.46 9.41 8.31
C GLU A 26 -8.69 8.26 8.95
N MET A 27 -7.65 8.60 9.70
CA MET A 27 -6.72 7.63 10.31
C MET A 27 -7.04 7.46 11.78
N SER A 28 -8.23 6.93 12.09
CA SER A 28 -8.65 6.63 13.47
C SER A 28 -8.34 5.16 13.84
N GLY A 29 -7.68 4.95 15.00
CA GLY A 29 -7.40 3.61 15.55
C GLY A 29 -5.95 3.37 15.97
N THR A 30 -5.69 2.19 16.54
CA THR A 30 -4.35 1.78 17.00
C THR A 30 -3.54 1.18 15.84
N SER A 31 -2.61 1.96 15.28
CA SER A 31 -1.64 1.58 14.23
C SER A 31 -2.20 1.47 12.79
N PRO A 32 -2.48 2.62 12.13
CA PRO A 32 -2.90 2.65 10.73
C PRO A 32 -1.91 1.99 9.75
N LEU A 33 -0.61 2.03 10.06
CA LEU A 33 0.43 1.39 9.25
C LEU A 33 0.28 -0.15 9.24
N ALA A 34 -0.01 -0.75 10.39
CA ALA A 34 -0.20 -2.19 10.48
C ALA A 34 -1.45 -2.63 9.70
N CYS A 35 -2.55 -1.87 9.82
CA CYS A 35 -3.78 -2.11 9.06
C CYS A 35 -3.55 -2.00 7.56
N LEU A 36 -2.86 -0.95 7.11
CA LEU A 36 -2.53 -0.74 5.70
C LEU A 36 -1.65 -1.89 5.17
N ASN A 37 -0.62 -2.27 5.92
CA ASN A 37 0.28 -3.36 5.53
C ASN A 37 -0.47 -4.70 5.40
N ALA A 38 -1.35 -5.02 6.37
CA ALA A 38 -2.19 -6.22 6.31
C ALA A 38 -3.14 -6.19 5.09
N MET A 39 -3.78 -5.05 4.82
CA MET A 39 -4.65 -4.87 3.66
C MET A 39 -3.92 -5.08 2.34
N LEU A 40 -2.74 -4.47 2.17
CA LEU A 40 -1.91 -4.65 0.98
C LEU A 40 -1.54 -6.11 0.76
N HIS A 41 -1.10 -6.80 1.81
CA HIS A 41 -0.76 -8.23 1.74
C HIS A 41 -1.96 -9.12 1.40
N SER A 42 -3.12 -8.89 2.01
CA SER A 42 -4.33 -9.67 1.72
C SER A 42 -4.78 -9.51 0.27
N ASN A 43 -4.66 -8.30 -0.29
CA ASN A 43 -5.04 -7.99 -1.66
C ASN A 43 -3.92 -8.23 -2.70
N SER A 44 -2.78 -8.79 -2.28
CA SER A 44 -1.69 -9.20 -3.19
C SER A 44 -1.68 -10.70 -3.50
N ARG A 45 -2.54 -11.51 -2.85
CA ARG A 45 -2.53 -12.98 -3.00
C ARG A 45 -3.29 -13.40 -4.26
N GLY A 46 -2.75 -14.39 -4.98
CA GLY A 46 -3.40 -15.02 -6.12
C GLY A 46 -3.37 -14.22 -7.44
N GLY A 47 -3.92 -14.82 -8.49
CA GLY A 47 -3.99 -14.22 -9.84
C GLY A 47 -4.80 -12.92 -9.89
N GLU A 48 -5.85 -12.83 -9.08
CA GLU A 48 -6.80 -11.70 -9.03
C GLU A 48 -6.42 -10.59 -8.04
N GLY A 49 -5.29 -10.71 -7.34
CA GLY A 49 -4.86 -9.65 -6.39
C GLY A 49 -4.63 -8.32 -7.09
N LEU A 50 -5.10 -7.22 -6.49
CA LEU A 50 -5.00 -5.85 -7.03
C LEU A 50 -3.58 -5.26 -6.96
N PHE A 51 -2.76 -5.76 -6.04
CA PHE A 51 -1.41 -5.26 -5.82
C PHE A 51 -0.34 -6.30 -6.17
N TYR A 52 0.77 -5.85 -6.75
CA TYR A 52 2.00 -6.62 -6.85
C TYR A 52 2.93 -6.29 -5.69
N LYS A 53 3.28 -7.30 -4.88
CA LYS A 53 4.44 -7.22 -3.97
C LYS A 53 5.70 -7.57 -4.76
N LEU A 54 6.66 -6.65 -4.82
CA LEU A 54 7.90 -6.90 -5.55
C LEU A 54 8.75 -8.00 -4.88
N PRO A 55 9.13 -9.06 -5.61
CA PRO A 55 10.02 -10.09 -5.09
C PRO A 55 11.41 -9.52 -4.82
N GLY A 56 12.09 -10.03 -3.78
CA GLY A 56 13.45 -9.62 -3.41
C GLY A 56 13.56 -8.21 -2.79
N ARG A 57 12.44 -7.50 -2.59
CA ARG A 57 12.40 -6.20 -1.90
C ARG A 57 11.49 -6.28 -0.68
N ILE A 58 11.87 -5.59 0.40
CA ILE A 58 11.07 -5.55 1.62
C ILE A 58 9.84 -4.67 1.38
N SER A 59 8.67 -5.30 1.34
CA SER A 59 7.36 -4.64 1.37
C SER A 59 7.21 -3.48 0.38
N LEU A 60 7.64 -3.64 -0.88
CA LEU A 60 7.30 -2.71 -1.96
C LEU A 60 6.07 -3.23 -2.70
N PHE A 61 5.10 -2.33 -2.91
CA PHE A 61 3.85 -2.60 -3.58
C PHE A 61 3.65 -1.66 -4.76
N THR A 62 3.10 -2.20 -5.84
CA THR A 62 2.57 -1.44 -6.98
C THR A 62 1.21 -2.02 -7.40
N LEU A 63 0.51 -1.37 -8.32
CA LEU A 63 -0.71 -1.92 -8.92
C LEU A 63 -0.39 -2.99 -9.96
N LYS A 64 -1.32 -3.92 -10.17
CA LYS A 64 -1.27 -4.84 -11.30
C LYS A 64 -1.60 -4.17 -12.62
#